data_AF-W1Y8Y5-F1
#
_entry.id   AF-W1Y8Y5-F1
#
_cell.length_a   1.000
_cell.length_b   1.000
_cell.length_c   1.000
_cell.angle_alpha   90.00
_cell.angle_beta   90.00
_cell.angle_gamma   90.00
#
_symmetry.space_group_name_H-M   'P 1'
#
loop_
_entity.id
_entity.type
_entity.pdbx_description
1 polymer ?
#
loop_
_entity_poly.entity_id
_entity_poly.type
_entity_poly.pdbx_seq_one_letter_code
_entity_poly.pdbx_strand_id
1 'polypeptide(L)'
;YHEFDRASQDAFWRSPWQLSPQSNRMGYRLQGQILKRTTDRELLSHGLLPGVVQVPHNGQPIVLMNDAQTTGGYPRIACIIEADMYHLAQIPLGQPIHFVQCSLEEALKA
;
A
#
# COMPACT_ATOMS: atom_id res chain seq x y z
N TYR A 1 5.19 -3.13 -8.73
CA TYR A 1 4.98 -1.84 -9.43
C TYR A 1 4.74 -2.00 -10.94
N HIS A 2 5.72 -2.46 -11.74
CA HIS A 2 5.58 -2.53 -13.22
C HIS A 2 4.51 -3.51 -13.76
N GLU A 3 3.96 -4.36 -12.90
CA GLU A 3 2.85 -5.26 -13.24
C GLU A 3 1.47 -4.59 -13.18
N PHE A 4 1.38 -3.31 -12.84
CA PHE A 4 0.14 -2.54 -12.86
C PHE A 4 0.09 -1.67 -14.11
N ASP A 5 -1.09 -1.46 -14.69
CA ASP A 5 -1.22 -0.58 -15.86
C ASP A 5 -0.89 0.87 -15.53
N ARG A 6 -0.65 1.71 -16.55
CA ARG A 6 -0.27 3.12 -16.34
C ARG A 6 -1.32 3.90 -15.56
N ALA A 7 -2.60 3.66 -15.83
CA ALA A 7 -3.69 4.32 -15.13
C ALA A 7 -3.70 4.01 -13.63
N SER A 8 -3.38 2.77 -13.26
CA SER A 8 -3.27 2.32 -11.86
C SER A 8 -2.03 2.86 -11.19
N GLN A 9 -0.90 2.91 -11.91
CA GLN A 9 0.33 3.54 -11.42
C GLN A 9 0.09 5.03 -11.14
N ASP A 10 -0.53 5.76 -12.07
CA ASP A 10 -0.83 7.19 -11.90
C ASP A 10 -1.86 7.41 -10.78
N ALA A 11 -2.92 6.60 -10.72
CA ALA A 11 -3.94 6.69 -9.67
C ALA A 11 -3.35 6.49 -8.27
N PHE A 12 -2.38 5.58 -8.12
CA PHE A 12 -1.74 5.35 -6.82
C PHE A 12 -1.10 6.63 -6.24
N TRP A 13 -0.49 7.45 -7.09
CA TRP A 13 0.20 8.68 -6.68
C TRP A 13 -0.69 9.93 -6.72
N ARG A 14 -1.64 10.00 -7.64
CA ARG A 14 -2.43 11.23 -7.90
C ARG A 14 -3.81 11.23 -7.25
N SER A 15 -4.37 10.07 -6.95
CA SER A 15 -5.70 9.96 -6.37
C SER A 15 -5.64 9.84 -4.85
N PRO A 16 -6.59 10.44 -4.11
CA PRO A 16 -6.71 10.22 -2.68
C PRO A 16 -7.19 8.80 -2.37
N TRP A 17 -6.70 8.23 -1.28
CA TRP A 17 -7.09 6.93 -0.75
C TRP A 17 -7.81 7.10 0.58
N GLN A 18 -9.07 6.70 0.65
CA GLN A 18 -9.84 6.83 1.89
C GLN A 18 -9.56 5.66 2.83
N LEU A 19 -9.28 5.96 4.11
CA LEU A 19 -9.07 4.92 5.11
C LEU A 19 -10.38 4.21 5.48
N SER A 20 -10.44 2.88 5.25
CA SER A 20 -11.62 2.05 5.50
C SER A 20 -11.84 1.80 7.00
N PRO A 21 -13.09 1.70 7.49
CA PRO A 21 -13.41 1.25 8.84
C PRO A 21 -12.93 -0.16 9.19
N GLN A 22 -12.58 -0.98 8.20
CA GLN A 22 -12.01 -2.32 8.40
C GLN A 22 -10.49 -2.29 8.70
N SER A 23 -9.91 -1.11 8.86
CA SER A 23 -8.49 -0.92 9.20
C SER A 23 -8.25 -1.16 10.68
N ASN A 24 -7.16 -1.86 11.00
CA ASN A 24 -6.77 -2.17 12.38
C ASN A 24 -5.24 -2.23 12.51
N ARG A 25 -4.75 -2.71 13.66
CA ARG A 25 -3.31 -2.82 13.95
C ARG A 25 -2.54 -3.79 13.03
N MET A 26 -3.23 -4.66 12.30
CA MET A 26 -2.60 -5.56 11.32
C MET A 26 -2.44 -4.92 9.96
N GLY A 27 -3.41 -4.12 9.52
CA GLY A 27 -3.38 -3.55 8.18
C GLY A 27 -4.44 -2.50 7.95
N TYR A 28 -4.08 -1.47 7.20
CA TYR A 28 -4.96 -0.39 6.79
C TYR A 28 -5.51 -0.68 5.40
N ARG A 29 -6.83 -0.82 5.30
CA ARG A 29 -7.52 -1.07 4.04
C ARG A 29 -7.90 0.27 3.44
N LEU A 30 -7.45 0.51 2.22
CA LEU A 30 -7.67 1.76 1.51
C LEU A 30 -8.79 1.59 0.49
N GLN A 31 -9.65 2.59 0.39
CA GLN A 31 -10.73 2.66 -0.59
C GLN A 31 -10.41 3.73 -1.61
N GLY A 32 -10.52 3.38 -2.88
CA GLY A 32 -10.29 4.30 -3.99
C GLY A 32 -10.50 3.62 -5.34
N GLN A 33 -9.78 4.11 -6.34
CA GLN A 33 -9.80 3.54 -7.69
C GLN A 33 -9.29 2.10 -7.68
N ILE A 34 -9.98 1.20 -8.40
CA ILE A 34 -9.56 -0.19 -8.56
C ILE A 34 -8.26 -0.23 -9.37
N LEU A 35 -7.19 -0.73 -8.77
CA LEU A 35 -5.91 -0.92 -9.42
C LEU A 35 -5.89 -2.22 -10.22
N LYS A 36 -5.51 -2.13 -11.49
CA LYS A 36 -5.46 -3.24 -12.44
C LYS A 36 -4.03 -3.74 -12.61
N ARG A 37 -3.83 -5.01 -12.28
CA ARG A 37 -2.61 -5.76 -12.60
C ARG A 37 -2.72 -6.33 -14.01
N THR A 38 -1.64 -6.32 -14.77
CA THR A 38 -1.57 -6.78 -16.17
C THR A 38 -1.16 -8.24 -16.32
N THR A 39 -0.94 -8.94 -15.21
CA THR A 39 -0.52 -10.34 -15.18
C THR A 39 -1.35 -11.12 -14.18
N ASP A 40 -1.70 -12.34 -14.56
CA ASP A 40 -2.47 -13.28 -13.76
C ASP A 40 -1.57 -14.32 -13.08
N ARG A 41 -0.24 -14.13 -13.13
CA ARG A 41 0.67 -15.07 -12.49
C ARG A 41 0.46 -15.08 -10.97
N GLU A 42 0.42 -16.29 -10.43
CA GLU A 42 0.47 -16.51 -8.99
C GLU A 42 1.82 -16.09 -8.41
N LEU A 43 1.77 -15.69 -7.16
CA LEU A 43 2.92 -15.25 -6.38
C LEU A 43 3.09 -16.26 -5.24
N LEU A 44 4.30 -16.82 -5.13
CA LEU A 44 4.66 -17.67 -4.00
C LEU A 44 4.56 -16.87 -2.69
N SER A 45 4.62 -17.53 -1.54
CA SER A 45 4.72 -16.79 -0.27
C SER A 45 6.09 -16.10 -0.17
N HIS A 46 6.11 -14.83 0.23
CA HIS A 46 7.33 -14.06 0.46
C HIS A 46 7.29 -13.36 1.81
N GLY A 47 8.45 -12.98 2.34
CA GLY A 47 8.55 -12.19 3.57
C GLY A 47 7.95 -10.78 3.41
N LEU A 48 7.29 -10.32 4.48
CA LEU A 48 6.62 -9.03 4.57
C LEU A 48 7.10 -8.25 5.79
N LEU A 49 7.03 -6.93 5.68
CA LEU A 49 7.38 -5.98 6.73
C LEU A 49 6.29 -4.89 6.79
N PRO A 50 6.13 -4.19 7.94
CA PRO A 50 5.29 -3.01 8.02
C PRO A 50 5.66 -1.97 6.94
N GLY A 51 4.65 -1.26 6.43
CA GLY A 51 4.79 -0.27 5.35
C GLY A 51 4.62 -0.84 3.94
N VAL A 52 4.72 -2.16 3.74
CA VAL A 52 4.44 -2.77 2.44
C VAL A 52 2.97 -2.55 2.06
N VAL A 53 2.73 -2.11 0.81
CA VAL A 53 1.39 -1.91 0.26
C VAL A 53 1.05 -3.03 -0.71
N GLN A 54 0.17 -3.93 -0.29
CA GLN A 54 -0.33 -5.06 -1.07
C GLN A 54 -1.62 -4.70 -1.82
N VAL A 55 -1.84 -5.28 -3.00
CA VAL A 55 -3.07 -5.09 -3.78
C VAL A 55 -3.68 -6.46 -4.11
N PRO A 56 -4.72 -6.92 -3.38
CA PRO A 56 -5.41 -8.16 -3.69
C PRO A 56 -6.21 -8.08 -5.00
N HIS A 57 -6.87 -9.19 -5.37
CA HIS A 57 -7.69 -9.30 -6.60
C HIS A 57 -8.82 -8.26 -6.72
N ASN A 58 -9.28 -7.69 -5.60
CA ASN A 58 -10.28 -6.62 -5.61
C ASN A 58 -9.71 -5.25 -6.02
N GLY A 59 -8.40 -5.13 -6.21
CA GLY A 59 -7.71 -3.91 -6.62
C GLY A 59 -7.63 -2.81 -5.56
N GLN A 60 -8.07 -3.08 -4.32
CA GLN A 60 -8.05 -2.11 -3.22
C GLN A 60 -6.78 -2.31 -2.37
N PRO A 61 -5.92 -1.29 -2.21
CA PRO A 61 -4.67 -1.44 -1.47
C PRO A 61 -4.85 -1.75 0.02
N ILE A 62 -3.92 -2.53 0.57
CA ILE A 62 -3.78 -2.82 1.99
C ILE A 62 -2.36 -2.46 2.42
N VAL A 63 -2.23 -1.49 3.31
CA VAL A 63 -0.95 -1.13 3.94
C VAL A 63 -0.74 -2.03 5.15
N LEU A 64 0.39 -2.74 5.22
CA LEU A 64 0.70 -3.60 6.35
C LEU A 64 1.20 -2.79 7.55
N MET A 65 0.66 -3.08 8.73
CA MET A 65 1.00 -2.41 9.99
C MET A 65 1.76 -3.37 10.93
N ASN A 66 2.07 -2.93 12.15
CA ASN A 66 3.00 -3.64 13.05
C ASN A 66 2.56 -5.07 13.43
N ASP A 67 1.25 -5.34 13.47
CA ASP A 67 0.73 -6.66 13.83
C ASP A 67 0.42 -7.51 12.57
N ALA A 68 0.94 -7.12 11.39
CA ALA A 68 0.71 -7.80 10.12
C ALA A 68 1.30 -9.22 10.07
N GLN A 69 0.84 -9.99 9.09
CA GLN A 69 1.43 -11.28 8.74
C GLN A 69 2.87 -11.11 8.28
N THR A 70 3.76 -12.02 8.69
CA THR A 70 5.17 -12.03 8.28
C THR A 70 5.38 -12.56 6.87
N THR A 71 4.39 -13.24 6.29
CA THR A 71 4.44 -13.79 4.94
C THR A 71 3.13 -13.58 4.18
N GLY A 72 3.20 -13.50 2.85
CA GLY A 72 2.00 -13.45 2.01
C GLY A 72 2.31 -13.48 0.51
N GLY A 73 1.25 -13.68 -0.28
CA GLY A 73 1.33 -13.89 -1.73
C GLY A 73 0.68 -12.79 -2.58
N TYR A 74 0.26 -11.67 -2.00
CA TYR A 74 -0.33 -10.59 -2.81
C TYR A 74 0.73 -9.73 -3.51
N PRO A 75 0.45 -9.20 -4.72
CA PRO A 75 1.36 -8.31 -5.42
C PRO A 75 1.55 -7.02 -4.62
N ARG A 76 2.79 -6.53 -4.60
CA ARG A 76 3.21 -5.33 -3.86
C ARG A 76 3.39 -4.18 -4.84
N ILE A 77 2.67 -3.08 -4.62
CA ILE A 77 2.76 -1.90 -5.50
C ILE A 77 3.79 -0.90 -5.01
N ALA A 78 3.90 -0.69 -3.70
CA ALA A 78 4.79 0.27 -3.06
C ALA A 78 5.20 -0.21 -1.65
N CYS A 79 6.13 0.50 -1.02
CA CYS A 79 6.48 0.38 0.38
C CYS A 79 6.62 1.79 0.96
N ILE A 80 5.95 2.07 2.07
CA ILE A 80 6.07 3.34 2.80
C ILE A 80 7.41 3.32 3.53
N ILE A 81 8.09 4.47 3.55
CA ILE A 81 9.36 4.62 4.26
C ILE A 81 9.12 4.61 5.77
N GLU A 82 10.08 4.11 6.54
CA GLU A 82 9.92 3.98 7.99
C GLU A 82 9.67 5.34 8.67
N ALA A 83 10.35 6.39 8.20
CA ALA A 83 10.21 7.76 8.70
C ALA A 83 8.76 8.29 8.62
N ASP A 84 7.95 7.81 7.67
CA ASP A 84 6.57 8.29 7.47
C ASP A 84 5.51 7.39 8.12
N MET A 85 5.89 6.22 8.64
CA MET A 85 4.94 5.25 9.20
C MET A 85 4.12 5.81 10.37
N TYR A 86 4.68 6.73 11.15
CA TYR A 86 3.98 7.33 12.30
C TYR A 86 2.78 8.19 11.86
N HIS A 87 2.80 8.75 10.65
CA HIS A 87 1.67 9.53 10.13
C HIS A 87 0.43 8.66 10.04
N LEU A 88 0.55 7.42 9.55
CA LEU A 88 -0.60 6.50 9.41
C LEU A 88 -1.32 6.28 10.73
N ALA A 89 -0.60 6.15 11.83
CA ALA A 89 -1.18 5.88 13.15
C ALA A 89 -2.14 6.98 13.65
N GLN A 90 -2.05 8.19 13.09
CA GLN A 90 -2.83 9.35 13.50
C GLN A 90 -3.98 9.69 12.54
N ILE A 91 -4.09 9.00 11.39
CA ILE A 91 -5.10 9.32 10.37
C ILE A 91 -6.48 8.86 10.85
N PRO A 92 -7.45 9.77 11.02
CA PRO A 92 -8.81 9.37 11.37
C PRO A 92 -9.46 8.53 10.27
N LEU A 93 -10.37 7.62 10.66
CA LEU A 93 -11.20 6.91 9.70
C LEU A 93 -11.96 7.90 8.80
N GLY A 94 -12.03 7.58 7.51
CA GLY A 94 -12.69 8.43 6.51
C GLY A 94 -11.87 9.60 5.99
N GLN A 95 -10.71 9.93 6.60
CA GLN A 95 -9.78 10.92 6.04
C GLN A 95 -9.00 10.33 4.86
N PRO A 96 -8.66 11.15 3.85
CA PRO A 96 -7.89 10.71 2.70
C PRO A 96 -6.38 10.64 3.02
N ILE A 97 -5.71 9.71 2.36
CA ILE A 97 -4.26 9.51 2.36
C ILE A 97 -3.78 9.77 0.93
N HIS A 98 -2.69 10.52 0.78
CA HIS A 98 -2.00 10.70 -0.49
C HIS A 98 -0.62 10.07 -0.41
N PHE A 99 -0.22 9.35 -1.46
CA PHE A 99 1.12 8.80 -1.56
C PHE A 99 2.02 9.71 -2.38
N VAL A 100 3.25 9.88 -1.92
CA VAL A 100 4.29 10.65 -2.61
C VAL A 100 5.37 9.69 -3.10
N GLN A 101 5.81 9.85 -4.35
CA GLN A 101 6.95 9.11 -4.85
C GLN A 101 8.22 9.57 -4.12
N CYS A 102 9.01 8.61 -3.64
CA CYS A 102 10.21 8.86 -2.88
C CYS A 102 11.39 8.12 -3.52
N SER A 103 12.55 8.77 -3.55
CA SER A 103 13.81 8.14 -3.91
C SER A 103 14.43 7.41 -2.72
N LEU A 104 15.34 6.47 -2.98
CA LEU A 104 16.05 5.76 -1.92
C LEU A 104 16.88 6.72 -1.04
N GLU A 105 17.48 7.74 -1.64
CA GLU A 105 18.31 8.71 -0.92
C GLU A 105 17.48 9.59 0.03
N GLU A 106 16.29 10.04 -0.41
CA GLU A 106 15.35 10.77 0.44
C GLU A 106 14.86 9.88 1.59
N ALA A 107 14.54 8.62 1.30
CA ALA A 107 14.08 7.65 2.29
C ALA A 107 15.11 7.37 3.40
N LEU A 108 16.40 7.36 3.06
CA LEU A 108 17.49 7.10 4.03
C LEU A 108 17.89 8.35 4.84
N LYS A 109 17.59 9.54 4.32
CA LYS A 109 17.91 10.83 4.96
C LYS A 109 16.82 11.34 5.90
N ALA A 110 15.56 10.97 5.65
CA ALA A 110 14.40 11.34 6.45
C ALA A 110 14.48 10.75 7.86
#